data_AF-T1BFA2-F1
#
_entry.id   AF-T1BFA2-F1
#
_cell.length_a   1.000
_cell.length_b   1.000
_cell.length_c   1.000
_cell.angle_alpha   90.00
_cell.angle_beta   90.00
_cell.angle_gamma   90.00
#
_symmetry.space_group_name_H-M   'P 1'
#
loop_
_entity.id
_entity.type
_entity.pdbx_description
1 polymer ?
#
loop_
_entity_poly.entity_id
_entity_poly.type
_entity_poly.pdbx_seq_one_letter_code
_entity_poly.pdbx_strand_id
1 'polypeptide(L)'
;GATPYAALSPEVFGEVLDLVTDGVVTGRGRRGAYVHHDRVNSVLRPRRGARLAATTSGGAIPEVADYRVVLEPDDTVVGTVNEDWAIESMAGDVFLLGSHTWRIRRIEPGTVRVVDAEGASPSVPFWLGEAPARTDELSGSVSRLRSEVASWL
;
A
#
# COMPACT_ATOMS: atom_id res chain seq x y z
N GLY A 1 -10.37 17.60 16.33
CA GLY A 1 -9.33 18.52 16.85
C GLY A 1 -8.06 18.33 16.05
N ALA A 2 -7.22 19.35 15.94
CA ALA A 2 -5.98 19.33 15.15
C ALA A 2 -4.74 18.88 15.96
N THR A 3 -4.95 18.12 17.05
CA THR A 3 -3.89 17.65 17.97
C THR A 3 -2.69 16.99 17.28
N PRO A 4 -2.85 16.18 16.21
CA PRO A 4 -1.70 15.62 15.49
C PRO A 4 -0.70 16.66 14.95
N TYR A 5 -1.12 17.92 14.79
CA TYR A 5 -0.28 19.00 14.27
C TYR A 5 0.23 19.95 15.36
N ALA A 6 0.06 19.62 16.65
CA ALA A 6 0.40 20.52 17.76
C ALA A 6 1.90 20.90 17.82
N ALA A 7 2.78 20.03 17.33
CA ALA A 7 4.23 20.25 17.28
C ALA A 7 4.74 20.51 15.84
N LEU A 8 3.86 20.81 14.89
CA LEU A 8 4.25 21.04 13.50
C LEU A 8 5.09 22.32 13.38
N SER A 9 6.30 22.19 12.82
CA SER A 9 7.18 23.34 12.63
C SER A 9 6.75 24.18 11.41
N PRO A 10 7.03 25.49 11.41
CA PRO A 10 6.77 26.36 10.26
C PRO A 10 7.48 25.89 8.98
N GLU A 11 8.67 25.30 9.11
CA GLU A 11 9.47 24.80 7.99
C GLU A 11 8.77 23.61 7.31
N VAL A 12 8.36 22.61 8.09
CA VAL A 12 7.63 21.43 7.57
C VAL A 12 6.30 21.85 6.96
N PHE A 13 5.59 22.79 7.59
CA PHE A 13 4.37 23.35 7.00
C PHE A 13 4.66 24.03 5.65
N GLY A 14 5.75 24.77 5.55
CA GLY A 14 6.23 25.38 4.31
C GLY A 14 6.53 24.36 3.21
N GLU A 15 7.21 23.26 3.53
CA GLU A 15 7.51 22.19 2.58
C GLU A 15 6.24 21.55 2.00
N VAL A 16 5.24 21.26 2.85
CA VAL A 16 3.94 20.74 2.40
C VAL A 16 3.22 21.77 1.52
N LEU A 17 3.30 23.05 1.88
CA LEU A 17 2.69 24.12 1.10
C LEU A 17 3.33 24.29 -0.28
N ASP A 18 4.65 24.18 -0.35
CA ASP A 18 5.40 24.20 -1.60
C ASP A 18 5.02 22.98 -2.47
N LEU A 19 4.90 21.79 -1.87
CA LEU A 19 4.44 20.59 -2.59
C LEU A 19 3.06 20.76 -3.24
N VAL A 20 2.08 21.30 -2.52
CA VAL A 20 0.72 21.51 -3.07
C VAL A 20 0.61 22.74 -3.98
N THR A 21 1.63 23.61 -3.98
CA THR A 21 1.74 24.77 -4.88
C THR A 21 2.40 24.39 -6.21
N ASP A 22 3.50 23.65 -6.13
CA ASP A 22 4.33 23.30 -7.28
C ASP A 22 3.95 21.97 -7.90
N GLY A 23 3.41 21.04 -7.11
CA GLY A 23 3.05 19.70 -7.55
C GLY A 23 4.26 18.82 -7.92
N VAL A 24 3.97 17.61 -8.38
CA VAL A 24 4.96 16.60 -8.76
C VAL A 24 5.03 16.49 -10.28
N VAL A 25 6.25 16.47 -10.83
CA VAL A 25 6.47 16.23 -12.27
C VAL A 25 6.42 14.73 -12.54
N THR A 26 5.53 14.33 -13.46
CA THR A 26 5.38 12.94 -13.90
C THR A 26 5.71 12.84 -15.39
N GLY A 27 5.85 11.62 -15.93
CA GLY A 27 5.99 11.40 -17.38
C GLY A 27 4.82 11.93 -18.23
N ARG A 28 3.70 12.31 -17.59
CA ARG A 28 2.52 12.92 -18.24
C ARG A 28 2.36 14.41 -17.89
N GLY A 29 3.44 15.06 -17.43
CA GLY A 29 3.44 16.45 -16.99
C GLY A 29 3.24 16.62 -15.48
N ARG A 30 3.04 17.88 -15.06
CA ARG A 30 2.92 18.27 -13.65
C ARG A 30 1.51 17.99 -13.09
N ARG A 31 1.43 17.37 -11.91
CA ARG A 31 0.19 17.02 -11.21
C ARG A 31 0.26 17.47 -9.74
N GLY A 32 -0.89 17.61 -9.07
CA GLY A 32 -0.94 17.90 -7.63
C GLY A 32 -0.74 19.37 -7.24
N ALA A 33 -0.57 20.28 -8.21
CA ALA A 33 -0.52 21.73 -7.96
C ALA A 33 -1.94 22.28 -7.81
N TYR A 34 -2.47 22.27 -6.58
CA TYR A 34 -3.85 22.67 -6.26
C TYR A 34 -3.97 24.06 -5.65
N VAL A 35 -2.88 24.62 -5.14
CA VAL A 35 -2.89 25.91 -4.43
C VAL A 35 -2.01 26.92 -5.16
N HIS A 36 -2.44 28.18 -5.17
CA HIS A 36 -1.60 29.32 -5.51
C HIS A 36 -1.22 30.02 -4.21
N HIS A 37 0.08 30.16 -3.97
CA HIS A 37 0.64 30.80 -2.79
C HIS A 37 1.19 32.18 -3.15
N ASP A 38 0.51 33.23 -2.70
CA ASP A 38 0.97 34.62 -2.76
C ASP A 38 1.85 34.88 -1.53
N ARG A 39 3.16 34.69 -1.69
CA ARG A 39 4.16 34.85 -0.61
C ARG A 39 4.33 36.29 -0.13
N VAL A 40 3.94 37.27 -0.94
CA VAL A 40 4.08 38.69 -0.60
C VAL A 40 2.97 39.11 0.37
N ASN A 41 1.74 38.68 0.08
CA ASN A 41 0.57 39.01 0.89
C ASN A 41 0.18 37.92 1.89
N SER A 42 0.92 36.80 1.92
CA SER A 42 0.61 35.61 2.73
C SER A 42 -0.79 35.06 2.48
N VAL A 43 -1.21 34.98 1.20
CA VAL A 43 -2.55 34.54 0.80
C VAL A 43 -2.51 33.25 0.00
N LEU A 44 -3.36 32.29 0.36
CA LEU A 44 -3.60 31.06 -0.41
C LEU A 44 -4.89 31.16 -1.21
N ARG A 45 -4.81 30.80 -2.50
CA ARG A 45 -5.97 30.75 -3.39
C ARG A 45 -6.07 29.37 -4.05
N PRO A 46 -7.28 28.79 -4.20
CA PRO A 46 -7.43 27.52 -4.89
C PRO A 46 -7.14 27.69 -6.39
N ARG A 47 -6.47 26.72 -6.99
CA ARG A 47 -6.35 26.62 -8.45
C ARG A 47 -7.58 25.92 -9.04
N ARG A 48 -7.73 26.00 -10.36
CA ARG A 48 -8.77 25.26 -11.09
C ARG A 48 -8.67 23.77 -10.77
N GLY A 49 -9.80 23.17 -10.40
CA GLY A 49 -9.89 21.75 -10.07
C GLY A 49 -9.57 21.39 -8.62
N ALA A 50 -9.03 22.31 -7.81
CA ALA A 50 -8.66 22.03 -6.41
C ALA A 50 -9.86 21.57 -5.56
N ARG A 51 -11.00 22.27 -5.68
CA ARG A 51 -12.23 21.91 -4.96
C ARG A 51 -12.76 20.53 -5.38
N LEU A 52 -12.73 20.25 -6.69
CA LEU A 52 -13.18 18.96 -7.21
C LEU A 52 -12.30 17.85 -6.65
N ALA A 53 -10.98 17.98 -6.77
CA ALA A 53 -10.00 17.04 -6.24
C ALA A 53 -10.20 16.78 -4.74
N ALA A 54 -10.36 17.83 -3.92
CA ALA A 54 -10.58 17.70 -2.49
C ALA A 54 -11.93 17.04 -2.12
N THR A 55 -12.95 17.20 -2.96
CA THR A 55 -14.28 16.63 -2.71
C THR A 55 -14.33 15.15 -3.11
N THR A 56 -13.53 14.75 -4.10
CA THR A 56 -13.53 13.39 -4.66
C THR A 56 -12.35 12.54 -4.17
N SER A 57 -11.55 12.99 -3.20
CA SER A 57 -10.30 12.31 -2.81
C SER A 57 -10.49 11.06 -1.96
N GLY A 58 -11.71 10.59 -1.71
CA GLY A 58 -11.99 9.40 -0.87
C GLY A 58 -11.74 9.58 0.63
N GLY A 59 -11.04 10.64 1.03
CA GLY A 59 -10.70 10.95 2.42
C GLY A 59 -9.31 10.43 2.80
N ALA A 60 -9.18 9.86 3.99
CA ALA A 60 -7.91 9.36 4.53
C ALA A 60 -7.81 7.83 4.55
N ILE A 61 -8.89 7.11 4.26
CA ILE A 61 -8.89 5.64 4.19
C ILE A 61 -8.19 5.26 2.88
N PRO A 62 -7.08 4.51 2.92
CA PRO A 62 -6.40 4.08 1.70
C PRO A 62 -7.25 3.05 0.95
N GLU A 63 -7.17 3.06 -0.38
CA GLU A 63 -7.62 1.93 -1.17
C GLU A 63 -6.50 0.88 -1.17
N VAL A 64 -6.80 -0.31 -0.67
CA VAL A 64 -5.91 -1.48 -0.69
C VAL A 64 -6.66 -2.58 -1.41
N ALA A 65 -6.04 -3.21 -2.40
CA ALA A 65 -6.65 -4.32 -3.13
C ALA A 65 -5.70 -5.50 -3.24
N ASP A 66 -6.19 -6.72 -3.08
CA ASP A 66 -5.39 -7.89 -3.42
C ASP A 66 -5.24 -8.04 -4.94
N TYR A 67 -4.08 -8.54 -5.37
CA TYR A 67 -3.85 -8.94 -6.76
C TYR A 67 -4.34 -10.37 -6.97
N ARG A 68 -5.09 -10.60 -8.07
CA ARG A 68 -5.49 -11.95 -8.47
C ARG A 68 -4.30 -12.69 -9.06
N VAL A 69 -4.06 -13.91 -8.62
CA VAL A 69 -3.08 -14.81 -9.23
C VAL A 69 -3.80 -15.68 -10.25
N VAL A 70 -3.40 -15.58 -11.52
CA VAL A 70 -4.06 -16.23 -12.65
C VAL A 70 -3.08 -17.12 -13.39
N LEU A 71 -3.42 -18.39 -13.51
CA LEU A 71 -2.66 -19.40 -14.25
C LEU A 71 -2.85 -19.22 -15.76
N GLU A 72 -1.74 -19.12 -16.48
CA GLU A 72 -1.70 -19.18 -17.95
C GLU A 72 -1.42 -20.63 -18.42
N PRO A 73 -1.98 -21.07 -19.57
CA PRO A 73 -2.81 -20.29 -20.50
C PRO A 73 -4.32 -20.34 -20.17
N ASP A 74 -4.74 -21.13 -19.19
CA ASP A 74 -6.15 -21.47 -18.95
C ASP A 74 -6.98 -20.36 -18.27
N ASP A 75 -6.38 -19.18 -18.05
CA ASP A 75 -6.96 -18.01 -17.36
C ASP A 75 -7.64 -18.35 -16.02
N THR A 76 -7.17 -19.40 -15.35
CA THR A 76 -7.75 -19.91 -14.12
C THR A 76 -7.23 -19.14 -12.93
N VAL A 77 -8.13 -18.57 -12.11
CA VAL A 77 -7.74 -17.90 -10.85
C VAL A 77 -7.35 -18.95 -9.82
N VAL A 78 -6.11 -18.90 -9.33
CA VAL A 78 -5.58 -19.85 -8.34
C VAL A 78 -5.49 -19.27 -6.93
N GLY A 79 -5.72 -17.98 -6.78
CA GLY A 79 -5.84 -17.31 -5.48
C GLY A 79 -5.55 -15.82 -5.58
N THR A 80 -5.18 -15.23 -4.45
CA THR A 80 -4.82 -13.82 -4.35
C THR A 80 -3.54 -13.64 -3.53
N VAL A 81 -2.83 -12.56 -3.82
CA VAL A 81 -1.65 -12.11 -3.07
C VAL A 81 -1.82 -10.63 -2.75
N ASN A 82 -1.15 -10.18 -1.70
CA ASN A 82 -1.15 -8.77 -1.32
C ASN A 82 -0.55 -7.88 -2.43
N GLU A 83 -1.10 -6.68 -2.62
CA GLU A 83 -0.66 -5.72 -3.66
C GLU A 83 0.79 -5.25 -3.48
N ASP A 84 1.21 -4.91 -2.27
CA ASP A 84 2.57 -4.41 -2.04
C ASP A 84 3.61 -5.49 -2.41
N TRP A 85 3.35 -6.73 -1.99
CA TRP A 85 4.18 -7.86 -2.39
C TRP A 85 4.20 -8.06 -3.90
N ALA A 86 3.04 -7.96 -4.56
CA ALA A 86 2.93 -8.16 -5.99
C ALA A 86 3.64 -7.07 -6.81
N ILE A 87 3.59 -5.80 -6.35
CA ILE A 87 4.25 -4.66 -7.01
C ILE A 87 5.78 -4.74 -6.89
N GLU A 88 6.28 -5.26 -5.76
CA GLU A 88 7.71 -5.45 -5.53
C GLU A 88 8.30 -6.70 -6.21
N SER A 89 7.43 -7.60 -6.70
CA SER A 89 7.83 -8.83 -7.38
C SER A 89 8.20 -8.61 -8.85
N MET A 90 8.88 -9.59 -9.46
CA MET A 90 9.33 -9.55 -10.85
C MET A 90 8.96 -10.80 -11.64
N ALA A 91 8.94 -10.66 -12.97
CA ALA A 91 8.82 -11.82 -13.87
C ALA A 91 10.00 -12.78 -13.67
N GLY A 92 9.70 -14.07 -13.52
CA GLY A 92 10.66 -15.12 -13.21
C GLY A 92 10.68 -15.52 -11.73
N ASP A 93 10.18 -14.67 -10.83
CA ASP A 93 10.11 -14.99 -9.40
C ASP A 93 9.22 -16.20 -9.16
N VAL A 94 9.63 -17.05 -8.22
CA VAL A 94 8.89 -18.24 -7.82
C VAL A 94 8.38 -18.06 -6.41
N PHE A 95 7.10 -18.30 -6.18
CA PHE A 95 6.47 -18.14 -4.88
C PHE A 95 5.51 -19.28 -4.57
N LEU A 96 5.27 -19.49 -3.28
CA LEU A 96 4.32 -20.48 -2.78
C LEU A 96 2.93 -19.85 -2.61
N LEU A 97 1.90 -20.50 -3.16
CA LEU A 97 0.50 -20.16 -2.90
C LEU A 97 -0.32 -21.44 -2.69
N GLY A 98 -0.94 -21.55 -1.51
CA GLY A 98 -1.54 -22.80 -1.07
C GLY A 98 -0.45 -23.88 -0.92
N SER A 99 -0.62 -24.99 -1.63
CA SER A 99 0.33 -26.11 -1.67
C SER A 99 1.21 -26.14 -2.93
N HIS A 100 1.08 -25.14 -3.81
CA HIS A 100 1.72 -25.15 -5.14
C HIS A 100 2.73 -24.00 -5.28
N THR A 101 3.77 -24.25 -6.08
CA THR A 101 4.77 -23.25 -6.43
C THR A 101 4.48 -22.69 -7.81
N TRP A 102 4.49 -21.38 -7.93
CA TRP A 102 4.11 -20.66 -9.14
C TRP A 102 5.25 -19.74 -9.57
N ARG A 103 5.52 -19.69 -10.87
CA ARG A 103 6.49 -18.77 -11.47
C ARG A 103 5.77 -17.62 -12.13
N ILE A 104 6.11 -16.39 -11.74
CA ILE A 104 5.55 -15.18 -12.33
C ILE A 104 5.98 -15.09 -13.79
N ARG A 105 5.01 -14.99 -14.70
CA ARG A 105 5.25 -14.65 -16.11
C ARG A 105 5.30 -13.15 -16.32
N ARG A 106 4.34 -12.44 -15.71
CA ARG A 106 4.20 -10.98 -15.80
C ARG A 106 3.23 -10.49 -14.74
N ILE A 107 3.36 -9.20 -14.40
CA ILE A 107 2.49 -8.50 -13.48
C ILE A 107 1.75 -7.42 -14.27
N GLU A 108 0.43 -7.44 -14.15
CA GLU A 108 -0.51 -6.50 -14.74
C GLU A 108 -1.20 -5.74 -13.60
N PRO A 109 -1.83 -4.57 -13.85
CA PRO A 109 -2.60 -3.88 -12.82
C PRO A 109 -3.66 -4.81 -12.19
N GLY A 110 -3.50 -5.11 -10.89
CA GLY A 110 -4.39 -5.99 -10.12
C GLY A 110 -4.32 -7.49 -10.46
N THR A 111 -3.37 -7.94 -11.30
CA THR A 111 -3.26 -9.36 -11.70
C THR A 111 -1.81 -9.82 -11.82
N VAL A 112 -1.46 -10.93 -11.18
CA VAL A 112 -0.19 -11.65 -11.37
C VAL A 112 -0.44 -12.87 -12.24
N ARG A 113 0.16 -12.91 -13.43
CA ARG A 113 0.07 -14.03 -14.36
C ARG A 113 1.16 -15.03 -14.06
N VAL A 114 0.81 -16.30 -13.90
CA VAL A 114 1.75 -17.34 -13.47
C VAL A 114 1.69 -18.59 -14.34
N VAL A 115 2.74 -19.40 -14.26
CA VAL A 115 2.79 -20.79 -14.73
C VAL A 115 3.26 -21.68 -13.58
N ASP A 116 3.05 -22.99 -13.67
CA ASP A 116 3.60 -23.94 -12.71
C ASP A 116 5.14 -23.78 -12.63
N ALA A 117 5.67 -23.73 -11.42
CA ALA A 117 7.11 -23.63 -11.19
C ALA A 117 7.83 -24.98 -11.19
N GLU A 118 7.09 -26.09 -11.29
CA GLU A 118 7.55 -27.48 -11.33
C GLU A 118 8.43 -27.85 -10.12
N GLY A 119 8.06 -27.32 -8.95
CA GLY A 119 8.78 -27.59 -7.69
C GLY A 119 10.07 -26.78 -7.50
N ALA A 120 10.30 -25.74 -8.30
CA ALA A 120 11.38 -24.80 -8.07
C ALA A 120 11.27 -24.15 -6.67
N SER A 121 12.42 -23.83 -6.07
CA SER A 121 12.51 -23.26 -4.73
C SER A 121 11.73 -21.93 -4.63
N PRO A 122 10.68 -21.83 -3.79
CA PRO A 122 9.84 -20.64 -3.72
C PRO A 122 10.27 -19.66 -2.63
N SER A 123 9.89 -18.40 -2.79
CA SER A 123 9.69 -17.46 -1.68
C SER A 123 8.27 -17.59 -1.12
N VAL A 124 8.01 -17.01 0.07
CA VAL A 124 6.67 -16.98 0.67
C VAL A 124 6.16 -15.54 0.62
N PRO A 125 5.03 -15.26 -0.05
CA PRO A 125 4.43 -13.93 -0.05
C PRO A 125 3.95 -13.56 1.36
N PHE A 126 3.87 -12.26 1.63
CA PHE A 126 3.28 -11.75 2.86
C PHE A 126 1.85 -11.27 2.63
N TRP A 127 1.06 -11.28 3.70
CA TRP A 127 -0.25 -10.63 3.74
C TRP A 127 -0.29 -9.68 4.93
N LEU A 128 -0.52 -8.41 4.64
CA LEU A 128 -0.75 -7.40 5.67
C LEU A 128 -2.24 -7.38 6.03
N GLY A 129 -2.55 -7.53 7.31
CA GLY A 129 -3.89 -7.31 7.83
C GLY A 129 -4.20 -5.82 8.02
N GLU A 130 -5.45 -5.50 8.34
CA GLU A 130 -5.84 -4.14 8.69
C GLU A 130 -5.08 -3.66 9.94
N ALA A 131 -4.56 -2.43 9.88
CA ALA A 131 -3.87 -1.82 11.01
C ALA A 131 -4.87 -1.37 12.10
N PRO A 132 -4.47 -1.33 13.38
CA PRO A 132 -3.14 -1.68 13.90
C PRO A 132 -2.91 -3.19 14.02
N ALA A 133 -1.65 -3.61 13.89
CA ALA A 133 -1.25 -4.98 14.15
C ALA A 133 -1.43 -5.36 15.64
N ARG A 134 -1.23 -6.64 15.94
CA ARG A 134 -1.24 -7.16 17.32
C ARG A 134 -0.25 -6.37 18.20
N THR A 135 -0.72 -5.85 19.32
CA THR A 135 0.15 -5.12 20.27
C THR A 135 1.05 -6.07 21.06
N ASP A 136 2.10 -5.51 21.65
CA ASP A 136 3.03 -6.26 22.50
C ASP A 136 2.34 -6.79 23.76
N GLU A 137 1.43 -6.02 24.36
CA GLU A 137 0.66 -6.42 25.55
C GLU A 137 -0.25 -7.62 25.26
N LEU A 138 -0.93 -7.58 24.10
CA LEU A 138 -1.76 -8.69 23.65
C LEU A 138 -0.89 -9.92 23.35
N SER A 139 0.25 -9.73 22.69
CA SER A 139 1.22 -10.80 22.41
C SER A 139 1.72 -11.46 23.70
N GLY A 140 2.08 -10.68 24.71
CA GLY A 140 2.50 -11.19 26.01
C GLY A 140 1.40 -11.96 26.74
N SER A 141 0.15 -11.50 26.63
CA SER A 141 -1.01 -12.17 27.22
C SER A 141 -1.32 -13.51 26.53
N VAL A 142 -1.28 -13.55 25.20
CA VAL A 142 -1.44 -14.79 24.42
C VAL A 142 -0.33 -15.80 24.73
N SER A 143 0.92 -15.35 24.80
CA SER A 143 2.06 -16.22 25.11
C SER A 143 1.94 -16.86 26.50
N ARG A 144 1.56 -16.08 27.53
CA ARG A 144 1.31 -16.64 28.88
C ARG A 144 0.22 -17.71 28.86
N LEU A 145 -0.92 -17.42 28.22
CA LEU A 145 -2.03 -18.36 28.13
C LEU A 145 -1.60 -19.66 27.45
N ARG A 146 -0.85 -19.57 26.33
CA ARG A 146 -0.35 -20.76 25.63
C ARG A 146 0.58 -21.59 26.50
N SER A 147 1.48 -20.95 27.26
CA SER A 147 2.39 -21.66 28.17
C SER A 147 1.65 -22.33 29.32
N GLU A 148 0.62 -21.70 29.88
CA GLU A 148 -0.21 -22.29 30.93
C GLU A 148 -0.96 -23.53 30.43
N VAL A 149 -1.63 -23.43 29.28
CA VAL A 149 -2.33 -24.57 28.67
C VAL A 149 -1.36 -25.70 28.32
N ALA A 150 -0.18 -25.37 27.77
CA ALA A 150 0.84 -26.37 27.45
C ALA A 150 1.35 -27.11 28.69
N SER A 151 1.26 -26.52 29.89
CA SER A 151 1.65 -27.18 31.14
C SER A 151 0.63 -28.18 31.68
N TRP A 152 -0.60 -28.18 31.13
CA TRP A 152 -1.66 -29.12 31.50
C TRP A 152 -1.68 -30.37 30.63
N LEU A 153 -0.91 -30.38 29.53
CA LEU A 153 -0.74 -31.49 28.60
C LEU A 153 0.50 -32.30 28.94
#